data_AF-A0A6M3LIT8-F1
#
_entry.id   AF-A0A6M3LIT8-F1
#
_cell.length_a   1.000
_cell.length_b   1.000
_cell.length_c   1.000
_cell.angle_alpha   90.00
_cell.angle_beta   90.00
_cell.angle_gamma   90.00
#
_symmetry.space_group_name_H-M   'P 1'
#
loop_
_entity.id
_entity.type
_entity.pdbx_description
1 polymer ?
#
loop_
_entity_poly.entity_id
_entity_poly.type
_entity_poly.pdbx_seq_one_letter_code
_entity_poly.pdbx_strand_id
1 'polypeptide(L)'
;MKLIYCDTCQDLFKLDYDIRTCKCGRCKGKYNVDGRNAITNGEGFCLAIDNFSLINSLKNLLHYEGEYNFKAWVRPHIGEYNSNTRIIKEL
;
A
#
# COMPACT_ATOMS: atom_id res chain seq x y z
N MET A 1 -4.33 4.51 2.65
CA MET A 1 -4.04 3.87 1.33
C MET A 1 -3.33 2.53 1.53
N LYS A 2 -3.55 1.48 0.71
CA LYS A 2 -2.77 0.22 0.77
C LYS A 2 -1.71 0.18 -0.33
N LEU A 3 -0.47 -0.07 0.07
CA LEU A 3 0.70 -0.14 -0.79
C LEU A 3 1.38 -1.50 -0.61
N ILE A 4 2.09 -1.96 -1.63
CA ILE A 4 3.00 -3.09 -1.55
C ILE A 4 4.39 -2.62 -1.96
N TYR A 5 5.38 -2.91 -1.11
CA TYR A 5 6.79 -2.71 -1.38
C TYR A 5 7.44 -4.03 -1.77
N CYS A 6 8.09 -4.06 -2.93
CA CYS A 6 8.88 -5.20 -3.38
C CYS A 6 10.31 -5.09 -2.87
N ASP A 7 10.74 -6.03 -2.04
CA ASP A 7 12.10 -6.12 -1.50
C ASP A 7 13.17 -6.48 -2.55
N THR A 8 12.75 -6.94 -3.73
CA THR A 8 13.65 -7.39 -4.80
C THR A 8 14.00 -6.26 -5.77
N CYS A 9 13.01 -5.48 -6.21
CA CYS A 9 13.22 -4.36 -7.16
C CYS A 9 12.99 -2.98 -6.53
N GLN A 10 12.72 -2.93 -5.22
CA GLN A 10 12.48 -1.71 -4.45
C GLN A 10 11.30 -0.86 -4.96
N ASP A 11 10.40 -1.49 -5.72
CA ASP A 11 9.21 -0.82 -6.26
C ASP A 11 8.11 -0.74 -5.20
N LEU A 12 7.52 0.44 -5.06
CA LEU A 12 6.41 0.72 -4.16
C LEU A 12 5.20 1.14 -5.00
N PHE A 13 4.14 0.34 -4.95
CA PHE A 13 2.94 0.60 -5.75
C PHE A 13 1.67 0.52 -4.89
N LYS A 14 0.69 1.35 -5.25
CA LYS A 14 -0.66 1.27 -4.70
C LYS A 14 -1.45 0.16 -5.39
N LEU A 15 -2.36 -0.46 -4.64
CA LEU A 15 -3.37 -1.31 -5.24
C LEU A 15 -4.40 -0.49 -6.02
N ASP A 16 -4.97 -1.11 -7.03
CA ASP A 16 -6.06 -0.58 -7.85
C ASP A 16 -7.15 -1.66 -8.02
N TYR A 17 -8.22 -1.38 -8.76
CA TYR A 17 -9.24 -2.40 -9.08
C TYR A 17 -8.71 -3.46 -10.05
N ASP A 18 -7.77 -3.09 -10.91
CA ASP A 18 -7.01 -4.01 -11.75
C ASP A 18 -5.79 -4.58 -11.01
N ILE A 19 -5.32 -5.75 -11.44
CA ILE A 19 -4.10 -6.35 -10.89
C ILE A 19 -2.92 -5.41 -11.17
N ARG A 20 -2.31 -4.93 -10.09
CA ARG A 20 -1.06 -4.19 -10.12
C ARG A 20 0.07 -5.12 -9.73
N THR A 21 1.20 -4.93 -10.39
CA THR A 21 2.39 -5.75 -10.24
C THR A 21 3.60 -4.83 -10.07
N CYS A 22 4.57 -5.22 -9.25
CA CYS A 22 5.83 -4.50 -9.17
C CYS A 22 6.63 -4.62 -10.47
N LYS A 23 7.62 -3.76 -10.66
CA LYS A 23 8.52 -3.76 -11.85
C LYS A 23 9.14 -5.12 -12.19
N CYS A 24 9.46 -5.96 -11.21
CA CYS A 24 10.05 -7.29 -11.46
C CYS A 24 9.04 -8.45 -11.55
N GLY A 25 7.73 -8.18 -11.45
CA GLY A 25 6.72 -9.24 -11.55
C GLY A 25 6.42 -10.00 -10.25
N ARG A 26 7.30 -9.92 -9.24
CA ARG A 26 7.24 -10.75 -8.03
C ARG A 26 6.05 -10.42 -7.12
N CYS A 27 5.76 -9.15 -6.90
CA CYS A 27 4.71 -8.70 -5.98
C CYS A 27 3.48 -8.29 -6.76
N LYS A 28 2.30 -8.75 -6.35
CA LYS A 28 1.03 -8.46 -7.01
C LYS A 28 -0.08 -8.19 -6.02
N GLY A 29 -1.06 -7.40 -6.46
CA GLY A 29 -2.30 -7.22 -5.70
C GLY A 29 -3.34 -6.37 -6.41
N LYS A 30 -4.56 -6.41 -5.90
CA LYS A 30 -5.65 -5.51 -6.26
C LYS A 30 -6.67 -5.37 -5.14
N TYR A 31 -7.48 -4.32 -5.23
CA TYR A 31 -8.72 -4.23 -4.49
C TYR A 31 -9.80 -5.10 -5.13
N ASN A 32 -10.73 -5.56 -4.30
CA ASN A 32 -12.01 -6.04 -4.78
C ASN A 32 -12.87 -4.86 -5.23
N VAL A 33 -13.98 -5.16 -5.91
CA VAL A 33 -14.94 -4.15 -6.40
C VAL A 33 -15.54 -3.27 -5.29
N ASP A 34 -15.46 -3.70 -4.03
CA ASP A 34 -15.90 -2.93 -2.86
C ASP A 34 -14.92 -1.83 -2.42
N GLY A 35 -13.71 -1.79 -2.99
CA GLY A 35 -12.67 -0.83 -2.65
C GLY A 35 -12.11 -0.94 -1.22
N ARG A 36 -12.57 -1.93 -0.44
CA ARG A 36 -12.23 -2.12 0.97
C ARG A 36 -11.39 -3.37 1.17
N ASN A 37 -11.81 -4.48 0.58
CA ASN A 37 -11.11 -5.75 0.63
C ASN A 37 -10.07 -5.81 -0.49
N ALA A 38 -8.98 -6.52 -0.25
CA ALA A 38 -7.91 -6.68 -1.22
C ALA A 38 -7.44 -8.14 -1.31
N ILE A 39 -6.82 -8.47 -2.42
CA ILE A 39 -6.09 -9.71 -2.63
C ILE A 39 -4.65 -9.39 -3.04
N THR A 40 -3.72 -10.23 -2.59
CA THR A 40 -2.29 -10.15 -2.93
C THR A 40 -1.72 -11.56 -3.08
N ASN A 41 -0.58 -11.72 -3.76
CA ASN A 41 0.16 -12.99 -3.74
C ASN A 41 0.99 -13.21 -2.46
N GLY A 42 0.99 -12.23 -1.55
CA GLY A 42 1.65 -12.33 -0.25
C GLY A 42 3.17 -12.16 -0.33
N GLU A 43 3.70 -11.74 -1.47
CA GLU A 43 5.12 -11.40 -1.65
C GLU A 43 5.38 -9.92 -1.30
N GLY A 44 6.60 -9.61 -0.86
CA GLY A 44 6.99 -8.26 -0.43
C GLY A 44 6.32 -7.84 0.89
N PHE A 45 6.25 -6.54 1.13
CA PHE A 45 5.76 -5.97 2.38
C PHE A 45 4.53 -5.09 2.17
N CYS A 46 3.51 -5.19 3.02
CA CYS A 46 2.35 -4.30 2.98
C CYS A 46 2.64 -3.01 3.76
N LEU A 47 2.41 -1.87 3.11
CA LEU A 47 2.48 -0.56 3.74
C LEU A 47 1.09 0.09 3.76
N ALA A 48 0.85 0.88 4.80
CA ALA A 48 -0.33 1.73 4.92
C ALA A 48 0.09 3.16 5.22
N ILE A 49 -0.48 4.13 4.51
CA ILE A 49 -0.33 5.55 4.82
C ILE A 49 -1.56 6.02 5.61
N ASP A 50 -1.31 6.77 6.68
CA ASP A 50 -2.33 7.55 7.37
C ASP A 50 -2.75 8.73 6.49
N ASN A 51 -3.92 8.62 5.89
CA ASN A 51 -4.46 9.64 5.00
C ASN A 51 -4.61 11.00 5.70
N PHE A 52 -4.94 11.05 7.00
CA PHE A 52 -5.12 12.31 7.71
C PHE A 52 -3.76 13.02 7.89
N SER A 53 -2.74 12.28 8.34
CA SER A 53 -1.40 12.85 8.50
C SER A 53 -0.79 13.31 7.16
N LEU A 54 -1.05 12.57 6.07
CA LEU A 54 -0.61 12.93 4.72
C LEU A 54 -1.30 14.21 4.25
N ILE A 55 -2.63 14.29 4.36
CA ILE A 55 -3.39 15.47 3.93
C ILE A 55 -2.93 16.72 4.70
N ASN A 56 -2.70 16.61 6.01
CA ASN A 56 -2.23 17.74 6.80
C ASN A 56 -0.81 18.19 6.37
N SER A 57 0.08 17.25 6.10
CA SER A 57 1.44 17.54 5.61
C SER A 57 1.40 18.24 4.25
N LEU A 58 0.55 17.77 3.33
CA LEU A 58 0.38 18.38 2.01
C LEU A 58 -0.21 19.78 2.10
N LYS A 59 -1.19 20.01 2.98
CA LYS A 59 -1.75 21.36 3.20
C LYS A 59 -0.70 22.32 3.71
N ASN A 60 0.15 21.91 4.66
CA ASN A 60 1.21 22.77 5.17
C ASN A 60 2.24 23.11 4.08
N LEU A 61 2.62 22.13 3.26
CA LEU A 61 3.55 22.34 2.15
C LEU A 61 3.06 23.36 1.11
N LEU A 62 1.74 23.49 0.91
CA LEU A 62 1.17 24.49 0.00
C LEU A 62 1.27 25.93 0.52
N HIS A 63 1.44 26.10 1.84
CA HIS A 63 1.44 27.42 2.48
C HIS A 63 2.83 27.84 2.96
N TYR A 64 3.74 26.91 3.15
CA TYR A 64 5.05 27.14 3.75
C TYR A 64 6.12 26.28 3.08
N GLU A 65 7.32 26.82 2.92
CA GLU A 65 8.48 26.07 2.45
C GLU A 65 9.06 25.22 3.58
N GLY A 66 9.32 23.94 3.32
CA GLY A 66 9.93 23.03 4.27
C GLY A 66 9.65 21.56 4.00
N GLU A 67 10.05 20.71 4.96
CA GLU A 67 9.81 19.27 4.95
C GLU A 67 8.74 18.90 5.99
N TYR A 68 7.81 18.03 5.60
CA TYR A 68 6.73 17.57 6.48
C TYR A 68 6.69 16.06 6.56
N ASN A 69 6.62 15.56 7.78
CA ASN A 69 6.51 14.13 8.05
C ASN A 69 5.04 13.70 8.09
N PHE A 70 4.74 12.57 7.44
CA PHE A 70 3.48 11.87 7.57
C PHE A 70 3.71 10.46 8.15
N LYS A 71 2.65 9.86 8.69
CA LYS A 71 2.71 8.53 9.29
C LYS A 71 2.46 7.45 8.25
N ALA A 72 3.31 6.43 8.28
CA ALA A 72 3.12 5.19 7.55
C ALA A 72 3.44 3.99 8.45
N TRP A 73 2.81 2.85 8.16
CA TRP A 73 3.01 1.59 8.87
C TRP A 73 3.40 0.50 7.90
N VAL A 74 4.41 -0.29 8.28
CA VAL A 74 4.64 -1.63 7.71
C VAL A 74 3.79 -2.61 8.51
N ARG A 75 3.04 -3.46 7.82
CA ARG A 75 2.13 -4.41 8.47
C ARG A 75 2.10 -5.76 7.74
N PRO A 76 1.69 -6.84 8.42
CA PRO A 76 1.47 -8.13 7.77
C PRO A 76 0.46 -8.03 6.61
N HIS A 77 0.58 -8.94 5.64
CA HIS A 77 -0.40 -9.04 4.56
C HIS A 77 -1.77 -9.49 5.06
N ILE A 78 -1.87 -10.23 6.16
CA ILE A 78 -3.12 -10.76 6.73
C ILE A 78 -3.10 -10.73 8.26
N GLY A 79 -4.24 -10.99 8.90
CA GLY A 79 -4.37 -11.07 10.36
C GLY A 79 -5.05 -9.86 10.97
N GLU A 80 -5.02 -9.76 12.31
CA GLU A 80 -5.71 -8.72 13.09
C GLU A 80 -5.38 -7.30 12.59
N TYR A 81 -4.10 -7.06 12.26
CA TYR A 81 -3.60 -5.77 11.79
C TYR A 81 -3.85 -5.50 10.29
N ASN A 82 -4.42 -6.45 9.55
CA ASN A 82 -4.77 -6.32 8.14
C ASN A 82 -5.90 -7.28 7.69
N SER A 83 -7.04 -7.22 8.39
CA SER A 83 -8.16 -8.16 8.23
C SER A 83 -8.88 -8.10 6.87
N ASN A 84 -8.74 -6.98 6.15
CA ASN A 84 -9.38 -6.78 4.84
C ASN A 84 -8.46 -7.21 3.68
N THR A 85 -7.62 -8.24 3.87
CA THR A 85 -6.74 -8.77 2.82
C THR A 85 -6.77 -10.28 2.84
N ARG A 86 -6.69 -10.88 1.66
CA ARG A 86 -6.45 -12.32 1.49
C ARG A 86 -5.22 -12.57 0.63
N ILE A 87 -4.57 -13.70 0.84
CA ILE A 87 -3.45 -14.15 0.02
C ILE A 87 -3.97 -15.17 -0.99
N ILE A 88 -3.65 -14.95 -2.28
CA ILE A 88 -3.89 -15.90 -3.38
C ILE A 88 -2.55 -16.07 -4.09
N LYS A 89 -1.88 -17.22 -3.89
CA LYS A 89 -0.52 -17.44 -4.39
C LYS A 89 -0.40 -17.38 -5.91
N GLU A 90 -1.46 -17.74 -6.63
CA GLU A 90 -1.51 -17.78 -8.10
C GLU A 90 -2.01 -16.46 -8.74
N LEU A 91 -2.14 -15.38 -7.95
CA LEU A 91 -2.45 -14.05 -8.47
C LEU A 91 -1.40 -13.59 -9.49
#